data_AF-A0A2M7RVQ6-F1
#
_entry.id   AF-A0A2M7RVQ6-F1
#
_cell.length_a   1.000
_cell.length_b   1.000
_cell.length_c   1.000
_cell.angle_alpha   90.00
_cell.angle_beta   90.00
_cell.angle_gamma   90.00
#
_symmetry.space_group_name_H-M   'P 1'
#
loop_
_entity.id
_entity.type
_entity.pdbx_description
1 polymer ?
#
loop_
_entity_poly.entity_id
_entity_poly.type
_entity_poly.pdbx_seq_one_letter_code
_entity_poly.pdbx_strand_id
1 'polypeptide(L)'
;MIIQLHKNCTAQEHLVLDELLAQNNIKTVEINTQFNHYLVCILKREFDIRHIGNLACVKDVHRVTDGYKLVSRQWKVNPTKIDLGDGVIIQEGDFT
;
A
#
# COMPACT_ATOMS: atom_id res chain seq x y z
N MET A 1 0.81 -4.93 4.81
CA MET A 1 1.77 -4.48 3.78
C MET A 1 1.00 -3.79 2.67
N ILE A 2 1.68 -3.01 1.84
CA ILE A 2 1.12 -2.41 0.63
C ILE A 2 2.02 -2.83 -0.54
N ILE A 3 1.43 -3.44 -1.56
CA ILE A 3 2.12 -3.86 -2.78
C ILE A 3 1.84 -2.82 -3.85
N GLN A 4 2.86 -2.30 -4.51
CA GLN A 4 2.71 -1.45 -5.69
C GLN A 4 2.93 -2.29 -6.94
N LEU A 5 2.00 -2.21 -7.89
CA LEU A 5 2.09 -2.94 -9.15
C LEU A 5 2.70 -2.07 -10.25
N HIS A 6 3.36 -2.73 -11.20
CA HIS A 6 3.73 -2.11 -12.47
C HIS A 6 2.48 -1.80 -13.30
N LYS A 7 2.51 -0.68 -14.05
CA LYS A 7 1.37 -0.26 -14.91
C LYS A 7 1.05 -1.25 -16.03
N ASN A 8 2.05 -2.04 -16.43
CA ASN A 8 1.98 -3.05 -17.49
C ASN A 8 1.89 -4.49 -16.93
N CYS A 9 1.46 -4.66 -15.68
CA CYS A 9 1.17 -5.98 -15.11
C CYS A 9 0.18 -6.73 -16.01
N THR A 10 0.59 -7.90 -16.49
CA THR A 10 -0.24 -8.75 -17.34
C THR A 10 -1.25 -9.55 -16.50
N ALA A 11 -2.34 -9.99 -17.11
CA ALA A 11 -3.33 -10.81 -16.43
C ALA A 11 -2.74 -12.11 -15.85
N GLN A 12 -1.78 -12.72 -16.55
CA GLN A 12 -1.08 -13.92 -16.11
C GLN A 12 -0.26 -13.66 -14.83
N GLU A 13 0.51 -12.58 -14.80
CA GLU A 13 1.33 -12.22 -13.63
C GLU A 13 0.46 -11.81 -12.45
N HIS A 14 -0.68 -11.14 -12.70
CA HIS A 14 -1.65 -10.81 -11.67
C HIS A 14 -2.24 -12.07 -11.04
N LEU A 15 -2.58 -13.07 -11.86
CA LEU A 15 -3.12 -14.34 -11.39
C LEU A 15 -2.12 -15.09 -10.49
N VAL A 16 -0.84 -15.12 -10.86
CA VAL A 16 0.23 -15.69 -10.02
C VAL A 16 0.34 -14.97 -8.68
N LEU A 17 0.24 -13.64 -8.68
CA LEU A 17 0.24 -12.85 -7.44
C LEU A 17 -0.98 -13.16 -6.57
N ASP A 18 -2.18 -13.24 -7.15
CA ASP A 18 -3.41 -13.55 -6.43
C ASP A 18 -3.37 -14.95 -5.81
N GLU A 19 -2.87 -15.94 -6.55
CA GLU A 19 -2.68 -17.31 -6.03
C GLU A 19 -1.72 -17.33 -4.84
N LEU A 20 -0.58 -16.63 -4.94
CA LEU A 20 0.38 -16.54 -3.84
C LEU A 20 -0.23 -15.89 -2.59
N LEU A 21 -1.01 -14.83 -2.77
CA LEU A 21 -1.69 -14.14 -1.67
C LEU A 21 -2.77 -15.04 -1.03
N ALA A 22 -3.54 -15.75 -1.85
CA ALA A 22 -4.59 -16.67 -1.41
C ALA A 22 -4.01 -17.87 -0.63
N GLN A 23 -2.96 -18.51 -1.15
CA GLN A 23 -2.25 -19.61 -0.46
C GLN A 23 -1.75 -19.20 0.93
N ASN A 24 -1.39 -17.93 1.09
CA ASN A 24 -0.92 -17.38 2.36
C ASN A 24 -2.04 -16.86 3.28
N ASN A 25 -3.31 -16.95 2.86
CA ASN A 25 -4.49 -16.41 3.55
C ASN A 25 -4.41 -14.89 3.76
N ILE A 26 -3.81 -14.18 2.81
CA ILE A 26 -3.65 -12.73 2.85
C ILE A 26 -4.84 -12.09 2.15
N LYS A 27 -5.63 -11.31 2.90
CA LYS A 27 -6.71 -10.52 2.32
C LYS A 27 -6.15 -9.28 1.65
N THR A 28 -6.66 -8.95 0.48
CA THR A 28 -6.25 -7.78 -0.29
C THR A 28 -7.42 -6.88 -0.63
N VAL A 29 -7.15 -5.59 -0.73
CA VAL A 29 -8.05 -4.58 -1.28
C VAL A 29 -7.29 -3.88 -2.40
N GLU A 30 -7.85 -3.93 -3.60
CA GLU A 30 -7.28 -3.29 -4.78
C GLU A 30 -7.62 -1.80 -4.79
N ILE A 31 -6.60 -0.97 -4.98
CA ILE A 31 -6.73 0.49 -5.07
C ILE A 31 -6.03 0.94 -6.34
N ASN A 32 -6.84 1.33 -7.33
CA ASN A 32 -6.35 1.93 -8.56
C ASN A 32 -6.56 3.45 -8.51
N THR A 33 -5.47 4.19 -8.69
CA THR A 33 -5.47 5.65 -8.71
C THR A 33 -4.96 6.15 -10.05
N GLN A 34 -5.16 7.43 -10.35
CA GLN A 34 -4.62 8.05 -11.56
C GLN A 34 -3.09 7.95 -11.71
N PHE A 35 -2.35 7.75 -10.60
CA PHE A 35 -0.90 7.69 -10.61
C PHE A 35 -0.37 6.25 -10.58
N ASN A 36 -0.96 5.41 -9.74
CA ASN A 36 -0.42 4.11 -9.37
C ASN A 36 -1.53 3.11 -9.02
N HIS A 37 -1.18 1.82 -9.12
CA HIS A 37 -2.02 0.70 -8.78
C HIS A 37 -1.43 -0.05 -7.57
N TYR A 38 -2.24 -0.27 -6.54
CA TYR A 38 -1.83 -0.87 -5.27
C TYR A 38 -2.74 -2.02 -4.83
N LEU A 39 -2.16 -2.98 -4.13
CA LEU A 39 -2.89 -3.93 -3.29
C LEU A 39 -2.57 -3.63 -1.82
N VAL A 40 -3.60 -3.29 -1.04
CA VAL A 40 -3.50 -3.13 0.41
C VAL A 40 -3.77 -4.48 1.05
N CYS A 41 -2.75 -5.05 1.70
CA CYS A 41 -2.83 -6.40 2.23
C CYS A 41 -2.90 -6.43 3.75
N ILE A 42 -3.88 -7.17 4.28
CA ILE A 42 -4.08 -7.43 5.69
C ILE A 42 -3.52 -8.82 6.00
N LEU A 43 -2.42 -8.85 6.76
CA LEU A 43 -1.78 -10.09 7.19
C LEU A 43 -2.36 -10.56 8.52
N LYS A 44 -2.65 -11.86 8.63
CA LYS A 44 -3.02 -12.51 9.91
C LYS A 44 -1.82 -13.14 10.63
N ARG A 45 -0.72 -13.33 9.91
CA ARG A 45 0.53 -13.98 10.36
C ARG A 45 1.71 -13.30 9.67
N GLU A 46 2.88 -13.36 10.29
CA GLU A 46 4.12 -12.91 9.63
C GLU A 46 4.33 -13.69 8.33
N PHE A 47 4.79 -12.98 7.30
CA PHE A 47 5.02 -13.52 5.97
C PHE A 47 6.27 -12.86 5.39
N ASP A 48 7.12 -13.66 4.74
CA ASP A 48 8.31 -13.13 4.08
C ASP A 48 7.91 -12.44 2.76
N ILE A 49 7.84 -11.12 2.82
CA ILE A 49 7.40 -10.23 1.73
C ILE A 49 8.31 -10.30 0.49
N ARG A 50 9.53 -10.85 0.59
CA ARG A 50 10.45 -10.97 -0.55
C ARG A 50 9.91 -11.89 -1.64
N HIS A 51 9.10 -12.90 -1.28
CA HIS A 51 8.44 -13.75 -2.27
C HIS A 51 7.51 -12.95 -3.20
N ILE A 52 6.89 -11.89 -2.68
CA ILE A 52 6.06 -10.98 -3.47
C ILE A 52 6.94 -9.98 -4.22
N GLY A 53 7.95 -9.40 -3.56
CA GLY A 53 8.84 -8.40 -4.16
C GLY A 53 9.65 -8.92 -5.35
N ASN A 54 9.83 -10.24 -5.47
CA ASN A 54 10.52 -10.86 -6.62
C ASN A 54 9.61 -11.16 -7.82
N LEU A 55 8.30 -10.90 -7.73
CA LEU A 55 7.38 -11.11 -8.85
C LEU A 55 7.52 -9.98 -9.88
N ALA A 56 7.52 -10.34 -11.17
CA ALA A 56 7.74 -9.39 -12.27
C ALA A 56 6.71 -8.24 -12.33
N CYS A 57 5.46 -8.50 -11.92
CA CYS A 57 4.42 -7.48 -11.87
C CYS A 57 4.50 -6.55 -10.66
N VAL A 58 5.34 -6.87 -9.66
CA VAL A 58 5.46 -6.12 -8.42
C VAL A 58 6.58 -5.10 -8.56
N LYS A 59 6.24 -3.83 -8.41
CA LYS A 59 7.18 -2.73 -8.43
C LYS A 59 7.85 -2.52 -7.08
N ASP A 60 7.09 -2.65 -6.00
CA ASP A 60 7.60 -2.47 -4.64
C ASP A 60 6.66 -3.10 -3.59
N VAL A 61 7.20 -3.43 -2.41
CA VAL A 61 6.45 -3.96 -1.27
C VAL A 61 6.81 -3.21 0.01
N HIS A 62 5.83 -2.48 0.54
CA HIS A 62 5.99 -1.66 1.74
C HIS A 62 5.50 -2.42 2.98
N ARG A 63 6.40 -2.66 3.95
CA ARG A 63 6.04 -3.26 5.22
C ARG A 63 5.38 -2.23 6.14
N VAL A 64 4.04 -2.24 6.12
CA VAL A 64 3.20 -1.49 7.04
C VAL A 64 2.53 -2.48 7.99
N THR A 65 2.81 -2.41 9.30
CA THR A 65 2.30 -3.32 10.35
C THR A 65 1.00 -2.84 10.99
N ASP A 66 0.79 -1.52 11.05
CA ASP A 66 -0.40 -0.86 11.60
C ASP A 66 -1.73 -1.38 11.00
N GLY A 67 -2.80 -1.50 11.79
CA GLY A 67 -4.10 -1.95 11.30
C GLY A 67 -4.69 -1.06 10.21
N TYR A 68 -4.41 0.24 10.25
CA TYR A 68 -4.96 1.24 9.33
C TYR A 68 -3.93 1.68 8.28
N LYS A 69 -3.67 0.80 7.30
CA LYS A 69 -2.53 0.92 6.36
C LYS A 69 -2.44 2.27 5.63
N LEU A 70 -3.57 2.81 5.15
CA LEU A 70 -3.60 4.03 4.32
C LEU A 70 -3.33 5.34 5.08
N VAL A 71 -3.54 5.34 6.40
CA VAL A 71 -3.33 6.52 7.27
C VAL A 71 -2.14 6.35 8.20
N SER A 72 -1.50 5.18 8.19
CA SER A 72 -0.36 4.90 9.05
C SER A 72 0.84 5.80 8.74
N ARG A 73 1.54 6.28 9.78
CA ARG A 73 2.80 7.02 9.64
C ARG A 73 3.94 6.20 9.02
N GLN A 74 3.83 4.86 9.04
CA GLN A 74 4.75 3.96 8.34
C GLN A 74 4.60 4.05 6.81
N TRP A 75 3.49 4.61 6.33
CA TRP A 75 3.18 4.81 4.92
C TRP A 75 3.16 6.30 4.56
N LYS A 76 2.31 7.08 5.24
CA LYS A 76 2.27 8.54 5.15
C LYS A 76 3.35 9.14 6.05
N VAL A 77 4.58 9.15 5.55
CA VAL A 77 5.75 9.63 6.31
C VAL A 77 5.70 11.13 6.62
N ASN A 78 5.07 11.91 5.74
CA ASN A 78 4.87 13.34 5.95
C ASN A 78 3.53 13.61 6.65
N PRO A 79 3.48 14.59 7.57
CA PRO A 79 2.22 15.04 8.14
C PRO A 79 1.22 15.42 7.05
N THR A 80 -0.04 15.07 7.24
CA THR A 80 -1.10 15.53 6.33
C THR A 80 -1.36 17.00 6.61
N LYS A 81 -1.27 17.82 5.56
CA LYS A 81 -1.61 19.24 5.57
C LYS A 81 -2.98 19.43 4.93
N ILE A 82 -3.91 20.02 5.67
CA ILE A 82 -5.25 20.36 5.18
C ILE A 82 -5.30 21.87 5.01
N ASP A 83 -5.48 22.34 3.77
CA ASP A 83 -5.69 23.74 3.45
C ASP A 83 -7.19 24.01 3.37
N LEU A 84 -7.68 24.97 4.17
CA LEU A 84 -9.09 25.34 4.25
C LEU A 84 -9.42 26.56 3.39
N GLY A 85 -8.44 27.16 2.72
CA GLY A 85 -8.57 28.46 2.04
C GLY A 85 -8.23 29.64 2.96
N ASP A 86 -8.18 30.84 2.37
CA ASP A 86 -7.91 32.11 3.09
C ASP A 86 -6.64 32.11 3.95
N GLY A 87 -5.64 31.31 3.56
CA GLY A 87 -4.38 31.16 4.29
C GLY A 87 -4.48 30.29 5.55
N VAL A 88 -5.64 29.68 5.82
CA VAL A 88 -5.85 28.78 6.96
C VAL A 88 -5.41 27.36 6.58
N ILE A 89 -4.41 26.87 7.30
CA ILE A 89 -3.84 25.54 7.13
C ILE A 89 -3.90 24.82 8.49
N ILE A 90 -4.18 23.51 8.46
CA ILE A 90 -4.12 22.62 9.61
C ILE A 90 -3.11 21.50 9.30
N GLN A 91 -2.02 21.45 10.05
CA GLN A 91 -1.05 20.35 10.04
C GLN A 91 -0.48 20.10 11.45
N GLU A 92 0.24 18.98 11.60
CA GLU A 92 0.98 18.69 12.83
C GLU A 92 2.01 19.79 13.11
N GLY A 93 1.99 20.34 14.33
CA GLY A 93 2.92 21.38 14.79
C GLY A 93 2.40 22.83 14.74
N ASP A 94 1.23 23.10 14.17
CA ASP A 94 0.74 24.48 14.02
C ASP A 94 0.17 25.11 15.32
N PHE A 95 -0.13 24.32 16.35
CA PHE A 95 -0.81 24.77 17.59
C PHE A 95 -0.03 24.47 18.88
N THR A 96 1.30 24.46 18.84
CA THR A 96 2.17 24.20 19.99
C THR A 96 2.68 25.45 20.69
#